data_AF-A0A1F8WYM0-F1
#
_entry.id   AF-A0A1F8WYM0-F1
#
_cell.length_a   1.000
_cell.length_b   1.000
_cell.length_c   1.000
_cell.angle_alpha   90.00
_cell.angle_beta   90.00
_cell.angle_gamma   90.00
#
_symmetry.space_group_name_H-M   'P 1'
#
loop_
_entity.id
_entity.type
_entity.pdbx_description
1 polymer ?
#
loop_
_entity_poly.entity_id
_entity_poly.type
_entity_poly.pdbx_seq_one_letter_code
_entity_poly.pdbx_strand_id
1 'polypeptide(L)'
;MHIIFDLSGTVFGAFDLSLRPGIRDTIEALRAAGYRVEFWTNGSKEQYQDLLKVAGIDGTVFPKRTALPFMPVVCVDDEPEEWMPGSRYKVDIHLAHDMPGAPILVAELLGATAGGRNFYWD
;
A
#
# COMPACT_ATOMS: atom_id res chain seq x y z
N MET A 1 -13.95 3.99 4.95
CA MET A 1 -13.05 2.87 5.30
C MET A 1 -11.62 3.24 4.91
N HIS A 2 -10.61 2.76 5.62
CA HIS A 2 -9.21 3.11 5.36
C HIS A 2 -8.42 1.89 4.83
N ILE A 3 -7.70 2.06 3.72
CA ILE A 3 -6.67 1.12 3.28
C ILE A 3 -5.33 1.82 3.48
N ILE A 4 -4.37 1.13 4.08
CA ILE A 4 -3.04 1.67 4.32
C ILE A 4 -2.01 0.88 3.53
N PHE A 5 -1.14 1.59 2.81
CA PHE A 5 -0.08 1.00 2.00
C PHE A 5 1.27 1.21 2.66
N ASP A 6 2.12 0.18 2.63
CA ASP A 6 3.55 0.39 2.77
C ASP A 6 4.14 1.17 1.59
N LEU A 7 5.26 1.81 1.86
CA LEU A 7 5.96 2.66 0.91
C LEU A 7 7.16 1.95 0.31
N SER A 8 8.04 1.34 1.09
CA SER A 8 9.31 0.78 0.62
C SER A 8 9.12 -0.67 0.19
N GLY A 9 9.37 -1.01 -1.07
CA GLY A 9 9.06 -2.35 -1.58
C GLY A 9 7.59 -2.52 -1.98
N THR A 10 6.71 -1.62 -1.55
CA THR A 10 5.29 -1.62 -1.95
C THR A 10 5.00 -0.52 -2.98
N VAL A 11 4.83 0.75 -2.58
CA VAL A 11 4.55 1.85 -3.54
C VAL A 11 5.80 2.27 -4.32
N PHE A 12 6.95 2.22 -3.66
CA PHE A 12 8.26 2.63 -4.19
C PHE A 12 9.25 1.47 -4.19
N GLY A 13 10.22 1.51 -5.10
CA GLY A 13 11.30 0.54 -5.20
C GLY A 13 12.13 0.49 -3.92
N ALA A 14 12.33 -0.71 -3.38
CA ALA A 14 13.14 -0.92 -2.17
C ALA A 14 14.62 -0.48 -2.33
N PHE A 15 15.13 -0.44 -3.58
CA PHE A 15 16.53 -0.08 -3.86
C PHE A 15 16.71 1.30 -4.48
N ASP A 16 15.75 1.79 -5.27
CA ASP A 16 15.91 3.00 -6.08
C ASP A 16 14.83 4.07 -5.86
N LEU A 17 13.84 3.81 -5.00
CA LEU A 17 12.70 4.69 -4.74
C LEU A 17 11.87 5.03 -5.99
N SER A 18 11.99 4.24 -7.07
CA SER A 18 11.16 4.38 -8.26
C SER A 18 9.70 4.05 -7.93
N LEU A 19 8.77 4.63 -8.66
CA LEU A 19 7.35 4.40 -8.41
C LEU A 19 6.91 3.07 -9.02
N ARG A 20 6.15 2.25 -8.28
CA ARG A 20 5.57 1.00 -8.79
C ARG A 20 4.68 1.31 -10.00
N PRO A 21 4.88 0.65 -11.15
CA PRO A 21 4.02 0.85 -12.32
C PRO A 21 2.54 0.61 -12.00
N GLY A 22 1.67 1.52 -12.44
CA GLY A 22 0.21 1.43 -12.25
C GLY A 22 -0.31 1.77 -10.85
N ILE A 23 0.56 2.08 -9.87
CA ILE A 23 0.12 2.30 -8.48
C ILE A 23 -0.80 3.52 -8.32
N ARG A 24 -0.62 4.55 -9.15
CA ARG A 24 -1.49 5.75 -9.17
C ARG A 24 -2.92 5.37 -9.51
N ASP A 25 -3.09 4.63 -10.60
CA ASP A 25 -4.40 4.17 -11.08
C ASP A 25 -5.09 3.29 -10.03
N THR A 26 -4.34 2.41 -9.37
CA THR A 26 -4.86 1.59 -8.25
C THR A 26 -5.34 2.46 -7.09
N ILE A 27 -4.56 3.45 -6.67
CA ILE A 27 -4.93 4.36 -5.57
C ILE A 27 -6.16 5.20 -5.93
N GLU A 28 -6.20 5.75 -7.15
CA GLU A 28 -7.32 6.54 -7.64
C GLU A 28 -8.60 5.71 -7.74
N ALA A 29 -8.51 4.48 -8.23
CA ALA A 29 -9.65 3.55 -8.30
C ALA A 29 -10.18 3.17 -6.91
N LEU A 30 -9.30 2.93 -5.92
CA LEU A 30 -9.73 2.69 -4.54
C LEU A 30 -10.45 3.91 -3.94
N ARG A 31 -9.95 5.11 -4.23
CA ARG A 31 -10.60 6.36 -3.81
C ARG A 31 -11.95 6.56 -4.47
N ALA A 32 -12.06 6.28 -5.77
CA ALA A 32 -13.33 6.30 -6.50
C ALA A 32 -14.33 5.29 -5.93
N ALA A 33 -13.85 4.16 -5.41
CA ALA A 33 -14.66 3.17 -4.69
C ALA A 33 -15.03 3.58 -3.24
N GLY A 34 -14.65 4.78 -2.78
CA GLY A 34 -15.03 5.33 -1.47
C GLY A 34 -14.08 4.99 -0.32
N TYR A 35 -12.89 4.45 -0.61
CA TYR A 35 -11.86 4.20 0.40
C TYR A 35 -10.97 5.43 0.59
N ARG A 36 -10.58 5.68 1.83
CA ARG A 36 -9.45 6.57 2.14
C ARG A 36 -8.18 5.75 2.02
N VAL A 37 -7.25 6.20 1.19
CA VAL A 37 -5.94 5.58 1.01
C VAL A 37 -4.91 6.42 1.74
N GLU A 38 -4.27 5.82 2.74
CA GLU A 38 -3.22 6.40 3.56
C GLU A 38 -1.94 5.57 3.41
N PHE A 39 -0.82 6.06 3.95
CA PHE A 39 0.48 5.41 3.80
C PHE A 39 1.18 5.24 5.13
N TRP A 40 2.03 4.23 5.22
CA TRP A 40 2.96 4.10 6.33
C TRP A 40 4.36 3.71 5.88
N THR A 41 5.33 3.83 6.80
CA THR A 41 6.71 3.46 6.51
C THR A 41 7.47 3.11 7.78
N ASN A 42 8.46 2.23 7.67
CA ASN A 42 9.55 2.07 8.66
C ASN A 42 10.72 3.05 8.40
N GLY A 43 10.73 3.75 7.27
CA GLY A 43 11.76 4.73 6.88
C GLY A 43 11.43 6.17 7.29
N SER A 44 12.09 7.15 6.64
CA SER A 44 11.82 8.57 6.89
C SER A 44 10.45 8.97 6.36
N LYS A 45 9.56 9.39 7.27
CA LYS A 45 8.24 9.91 6.95
C LYS A 45 8.32 11.08 5.98
N GLU A 46 9.20 12.04 6.26
CA GLU A 46 9.33 13.29 5.51
C GLU A 46 9.76 13.01 4.07
N GLN A 47 10.77 12.15 3.89
CA GLN A 47 11.25 11.74 2.58
C GLN A 47 10.12 11.12 1.73
N TYR A 48 9.38 10.18 2.31
CA TYR A 48 8.30 9.52 1.56
C TYR A 48 7.11 10.44 1.30
N GLN A 49 6.84 11.37 2.19
CA GLN A 49 5.78 12.35 1.98
C GLN A 49 6.12 13.28 0.80
N ASP A 50 7.39 13.66 0.65
CA ASP A 50 7.87 14.41 -0.51
C ASP A 50 7.84 13.57 -1.80
N LEU A 51 8.23 12.29 -1.75
CA LEU A 51 8.17 11.38 -2.90
C LEU A 51 6.74 11.18 -3.41
N LEU A 52 5.78 10.98 -2.51
CA LEU A 52 4.35 10.89 -2.86
C LEU A 52 3.86 12.17 -3.54
N LYS A 53 4.23 13.33 -2.99
CA LYS A 53 3.88 14.64 -3.55
C LYS A 53 4.47 14.83 -4.96
N VAL A 54 5.73 14.48 -5.17
CA VAL A 54 6.38 14.52 -6.51
C VAL A 54 5.71 13.53 -7.47
N ALA A 55 5.26 12.39 -6.96
CA ALA A 55 4.49 11.42 -7.72
C ALA A 55 3.02 11.84 -7.95
N GLY A 56 2.57 13.00 -7.47
CA GLY A 56 1.18 13.43 -7.60
C GLY A 56 0.18 12.53 -6.85
N ILE A 57 0.64 11.81 -5.83
CA ILE A 57 -0.18 10.96 -4.97
C ILE A 57 -0.41 11.71 -3.66
N ASP A 58 -1.62 12.23 -3.46
CA ASP A 58 -1.98 12.81 -2.17
C ASP A 58 -2.08 11.74 -1.08
N GLY A 59 -1.86 12.08 0.18
CA GLY A 59 -2.13 11.21 1.33
C GLY A 59 -1.22 11.45 2.52
N THR A 60 -1.58 10.90 3.68
CA THR A 60 -0.81 11.07 4.90
C THR A 60 0.13 9.89 5.10
N VAL A 61 1.38 10.18 5.46
CA VAL A 61 2.37 9.15 5.83
C VAL A 61 2.45 9.02 7.36
N PHE A 62 2.30 7.80 7.85
CA PHE A 62 2.42 7.45 9.27
C PHE A 62 3.66 6.57 9.52
N PRO A 63 4.39 6.74 10.62
CA PRO A 63 5.41 5.77 10.99
C PRO A 63 4.76 4.45 11.44
N LYS A 64 5.27 3.31 10.97
CA LYS A 64 4.87 1.99 11.49
C LYS A 64 5.15 1.89 12.99
N ARG A 65 4.41 1.02 13.69
CA ARG A 65 4.48 0.83 15.15
C ARG A 65 4.15 2.07 15.99
N THR A 66 3.48 3.05 15.40
CA THR A 66 2.85 4.15 16.12
C THR A 66 1.32 4.01 16.08
N ALA A 67 0.64 4.61 17.05
CA ALA A 67 -0.82 4.58 17.07
C ALA A 67 -1.40 5.34 15.88
N LEU A 68 -2.21 4.66 15.06
CA LEU A 68 -2.95 5.28 13.97
C LEU A 68 -4.23 5.94 14.49
N PRO A 69 -4.65 7.08 13.94
CA PRO A 69 -5.91 7.73 14.31
C PRO A 69 -7.15 7.03 13.72
N PHE A 70 -6.96 5.88 13.08
CA PHE A 70 -7.99 5.05 12.47
C PHE A 70 -7.56 3.58 12.49
N MET A 71 -8.51 2.67 12.28
CA MET A 71 -8.26 1.25 12.06
C MET A 71 -8.37 0.95 10.56
N PRO A 72 -7.28 0.63 9.84
CA PRO A 72 -7.37 0.24 8.44
C PRO A 72 -8.09 -1.11 8.31
N VAL A 73 -8.88 -1.24 7.26
CA VAL A 73 -9.56 -2.50 6.91
C VAL A 73 -8.62 -3.45 6.16
N VAL A 74 -7.65 -2.88 5.42
CA VAL A 74 -6.60 -3.62 4.71
C VAL A 74 -5.27 -2.89 4.89
N CYS A 75 -4.24 -3.65 5.20
CA CYS A 75 -2.84 -3.25 5.19
C CYS A 75 -2.17 -3.92 3.99
N VAL A 76 -1.68 -3.14 3.04
CA VAL A 76 -0.99 -3.62 1.83
C VAL A 76 0.50 -3.48 2.03
N ASP A 77 1.21 -4.61 2.01
CA ASP A 77 2.62 -4.68 2.44
C ASP A 77 3.35 -5.81 1.71
N ASP A 78 4.63 -5.63 1.39
CA ASP A 78 5.48 -6.70 0.84
C ASP A 78 5.94 -7.67 1.95
N GLU A 79 6.04 -7.20 3.19
CA GLU A 79 6.38 -8.00 4.37
C GLU A 79 5.38 -7.77 5.52
N PRO A 80 4.13 -8.24 5.38
CA PRO A 80 3.12 -8.02 6.41
C PRO A 80 3.44 -8.76 7.71
N GLU A 81 3.24 -8.07 8.85
CA GLU A 81 3.53 -8.60 10.18
C GLU A 81 2.24 -8.92 10.96
N GLU A 82 2.32 -9.76 11.99
CA GLU A 82 1.15 -10.19 12.79
C GLU A 82 0.47 -9.09 13.59
N TRP A 83 1.21 -8.04 13.97
CA TRP A 83 0.65 -6.91 14.71
C TRP A 83 -0.18 -5.97 13.84
N MET A 84 -0.12 -6.11 12.51
CA MET A 84 -0.80 -5.18 11.60
C MET A 84 -2.32 -5.33 11.72
N PRO A 85 -3.06 -4.21 11.84
CA PRO A 85 -4.51 -4.22 11.98
C PRO A 85 -5.25 -4.68 10.71
N GLY A 86 -6.50 -5.12 10.89
CA GLY A 86 -7.38 -5.48 9.77
C GLY A 86 -6.89 -6.69 8.97
N SER A 87 -7.26 -6.74 7.70
CA SER A 87 -6.75 -7.75 6.76
C SER A 87 -5.35 -7.37 6.29
N ARG A 88 -4.46 -8.37 6.16
CA ARG A 88 -3.10 -8.17 5.63
C ARG A 88 -3.06 -8.67 4.20
N TYR A 89 -2.70 -7.81 3.26
CA TYR A 89 -2.59 -8.15 1.85
C TYR A 89 -1.11 -8.12 1.44
N LYS A 90 -0.54 -9.30 1.22
CA LYS A 90 0.84 -9.43 0.78
C LYS A 90 0.95 -9.12 -0.70
N VAL A 91 1.91 -8.28 -1.07
CA VAL A 91 2.28 -8.04 -2.47
C VAL A 91 3.68 -8.56 -2.76
N ASP A 92 3.98 -8.81 -4.03
CA ASP A 92 5.37 -9.01 -4.46
C ASP A 92 6.14 -7.71 -4.25
N ILE A 93 7.37 -7.84 -3.75
CA ILE A 93 8.26 -6.69 -3.53
C ILE A 93 8.60 -6.02 -4.86
N HIS A 94 8.48 -4.69 -4.87
CA HIS A 94 8.96 -3.82 -5.94
C HIS A 94 10.38 -3.40 -5.60
N LEU A 95 11.36 -3.91 -6.34
CA LEU A 95 12.77 -3.65 -6.04
C LEU A 95 13.26 -2.35 -6.66
N ALA A 96 12.99 -2.18 -7.97
CA ALA A 96 13.45 -1.04 -8.76
C ALA A 96 12.61 -0.84 -10.02
N HIS A 97 12.85 0.22 -10.77
CA HIS A 97 12.10 0.55 -12.00
C HIS A 97 12.18 -0.58 -13.04
N ASP A 98 13.35 -1.19 -13.19
CA ASP A 98 13.64 -2.31 -14.08
C ASP A 98 13.31 -3.68 -13.49
N MET A 99 12.96 -3.72 -12.19
CA MET A 99 12.53 -4.91 -11.47
C MET A 99 11.19 -4.64 -10.75
N PRO A 100 10.11 -4.41 -11.50
CA PRO A 100 8.81 -4.11 -10.93
C PRO A 100 8.22 -5.34 -10.22
N GLY A 101 7.64 -5.12 -9.04
CA GLY A 101 6.74 -6.10 -8.44
C GLY A 101 5.46 -6.20 -9.27
N ALA A 102 4.69 -7.27 -9.09
CA ALA A 102 3.42 -7.45 -9.78
C ALA A 102 2.46 -6.26 -9.53
N PRO A 103 1.57 -5.94 -10.49
CA PRO A 103 0.54 -4.93 -10.30
C PRO A 103 -0.33 -5.24 -9.08
N ILE A 104 -0.68 -4.21 -8.31
CA ILE A 104 -1.60 -4.36 -7.17
C ILE A 104 -3.02 -4.17 -7.69
N LEU A 105 -3.80 -5.25 -7.74
CA LEU A 105 -5.13 -5.21 -8.35
C LEU A 105 -6.20 -4.72 -7.36
N VAL A 106 -6.96 -3.72 -7.78
CA VAL A 106 -8.07 -3.14 -6.99
C VAL A 106 -9.08 -4.20 -6.57
N ALA A 107 -9.44 -5.12 -7.48
CA ALA A 107 -10.41 -6.18 -7.20
C ALA A 107 -9.97 -7.10 -6.04
N GLU A 108 -8.67 -7.40 -5.93
CA GLU A 108 -8.14 -8.24 -4.86
C GLU A 108 -8.21 -7.52 -3.51
N LEU A 109 -7.87 -6.23 -3.50
CA LEU A 109 -7.98 -5.38 -2.31
C LEU A 109 -9.43 -5.23 -1.84
N LEU A 110 -10.37 -5.01 -2.77
CA LEU A 110 -11.79 -4.95 -2.45
C LEU A 110 -12.31 -6.30 -1.93
N GLY A 111 -11.87 -7.42 -2.50
CA GLY A 111 -12.16 -8.76 -2.00
C GLY A 111 -11.66 -8.98 -0.56
N ALA A 112 -10.47 -8.48 -0.23
CA ALA A 112 -9.92 -8.55 1.12
C ALA A 112 -10.72 -7.74 2.17
N THR A 113 -11.43 -6.69 1.73
CA THR A 113 -12.32 -5.89 2.61
C THR A 113 -13.67 -6.56 2.89
N ALA A 114 -14.12 -7.48 2.03
CA ALA A 114 -15.44 -8.11 2.11
C ALA A 114 -15.50 -9.32 3.07
N GLY A 115 -14.39 -9.66 3.72
CA GLY A 115 -14.28 -10.83 4.60
C GLY A 115 -13.94 -12.11 3.84
N GLY A 116 -12.65 -12.48 3.90
CA GLY A 116 -12.16 -13.85 3.75
C GLY A 116 -12.70 -14.66 2.56
N ARG A 117 -12.33 -14.30 1.33
CA ARG A 117 -12.18 -15.32 0.28
C ARG A 117 -10.73 -15.31 -0.17
N ASN A 118 -9.98 -16.29 0.34
CA ASN A 118 -8.74 -16.70 -0.28
C ASN A 118 -9.09 -17.14 -1.70
N PHE A 119 -8.71 -16.34 -2.70
CA PHE A 119 -8.70 -16.78 -4.08
C PHE A 119 -7.45 -17.66 -4.26
N TYR A 120 -7.53 -18.90 -3.75
CA TYR A 120 -6.69 -19.96 -4.30
C TYR A 120 -7.35 -20.35 -5.62
N TRP A 121 -6.67 -20.08 -6.74
CA TRP A 121 -6.96 -20.76 -7.99
C TRP A 121 -6.38 -22.18 -7.85
N ASP A 122 -7.23 -23.18 -8.01
CA ASP A 122 -6.85 -24.60 -8.15
C ASP A 122 -5.87 -24.81 -9.32
#